data_AF-A0A6J5V332-F1
#
_entry.id   AF-A0A6J5V332-F1
#
_cell.length_a   1.000
_cell.length_b   1.000
_cell.length_c   1.000
_cell.angle_alpha   90.00
_cell.angle_beta   90.00
_cell.angle_gamma   90.00
#
_symmetry.space_group_name_H-M   'P 1'
#
loop_
_entity.id
_entity.type
_entity.pdbx_description
1 polymer ?
#
loop_
_entity_poly.entity_id
_entity_poly.type
_entity_poly.pdbx_seq_one_letter_code
_entity_poly.pdbx_strand_id
1 'polypeptide(L)'
;MSCALTETFNSLKPQPCVKEPELCQPTSKLQHATLYTAIALATIGVGGTRYTMATMGANQFENPKNQATYFNWFFFTLYAATVVSITAIVYVEDNVSWRLGFGLCAIANLIGLVIYLCGARFYRFDKPQGSPFVGLARVVVASARKRNLQHSSG
;
A
#
# COMPACT_ATOMS: atom_id res chain seq x y z
N MET A 1 -9.75 20.54 4.54
CA MET A 1 -8.62 19.73 4.04
C MET A 1 -9.14 18.80 2.93
N SER A 2 -9.81 19.37 1.91
CA SER A 2 -10.55 18.59 0.89
C SER A 2 -10.40 19.11 -0.55
N CYS A 3 -9.59 20.15 -0.78
CA CYS A 3 -9.47 20.78 -2.11
C CYS A 3 -8.14 20.51 -2.84
N ALA A 4 -7.19 19.79 -2.24
CA ALA A 4 -5.81 19.74 -2.75
C ALA A 4 -5.44 18.51 -3.61
N LEU A 5 -6.30 17.49 -3.75
CA LEU A 5 -5.87 16.20 -4.34
C LEU A 5 -6.24 15.98 -5.82
N THR A 6 -6.77 16.98 -6.53
CA THR A 6 -7.33 16.79 -7.89
C THR A 6 -6.48 17.46 -8.99
N GLU A 7 -5.17 17.26 -8.98
CA GLU A 7 -4.22 17.95 -9.89
C GLU A 7 -3.40 16.98 -10.78
N THR A 8 -3.71 15.68 -10.84
CA THR A 8 -2.86 14.69 -11.54
C THR A 8 -3.17 14.35 -13.00
N PHE A 9 -4.36 14.63 -13.56
CA PHE A 9 -4.70 14.13 -14.91
C PHE A 9 -5.27 15.22 -15.85
N ASN A 10 -4.51 15.61 -16.89
CA ASN A 10 -4.90 16.69 -17.84
C ASN A 10 -6.08 16.27 -18.71
N SER A 11 -6.34 14.97 -18.81
CA SER A 11 -7.44 14.46 -19.62
C SER A 11 -8.79 14.50 -18.90
N LEU A 12 -8.82 14.83 -17.61
CA LEU A 12 -10.01 14.86 -16.76
C LEU A 12 -10.24 16.24 -16.12
N LYS A 13 -9.69 17.32 -16.68
CA LYS A 13 -9.83 18.67 -16.10
C LYS A 13 -11.29 19.15 -16.21
N PRO A 14 -12.06 19.33 -15.12
CA PRO A 14 -13.19 20.25 -15.15
C PRO A 14 -12.63 21.67 -15.36
N GLN A 15 -13.26 22.48 -16.20
CA GLN A 15 -12.77 23.83 -16.49
C GLN A 15 -12.60 24.65 -15.21
N PRO A 16 -11.56 25.51 -15.13
CA PRO A 16 -11.32 26.33 -13.94
C PRO A 16 -12.49 27.30 -13.73
N CYS A 17 -13.31 27.05 -12.70
CA CYS A 17 -14.36 27.95 -12.23
C CYS A 17 -13.72 29.19 -11.58
N VAL A 18 -13.49 30.24 -12.36
CA VAL A 18 -12.87 31.47 -11.83
C VAL A 18 -13.86 32.64 -11.75
N LYS A 19 -15.13 32.52 -12.16
CA LYS A 19 -16.01 33.72 -12.17
C LYS A 19 -17.44 33.62 -11.63
N GLU A 20 -18.06 32.45 -11.44
CA GLU A 20 -19.35 32.36 -10.73
C GLU A 20 -19.49 31.03 -9.96
N PRO A 21 -19.81 31.03 -8.66
CA PRO A 21 -19.96 29.81 -7.86
C PRO A 21 -21.12 28.90 -8.28
N GLU A 22 -22.08 29.40 -9.07
CA GLU A 22 -23.33 28.69 -9.39
C GLU A 22 -23.25 27.79 -10.64
N LEU A 23 -22.15 27.85 -11.41
CA LEU A 23 -22.00 27.10 -12.67
C LEU A 23 -20.78 26.18 -12.70
N CYS A 24 -20.39 25.60 -11.56
CA CYS A 24 -19.45 24.48 -11.60
C CYS A 24 -20.21 23.19 -11.94
N GLN A 25 -19.98 22.67 -13.15
CA GLN A 25 -20.48 21.36 -13.56
C GLN A 25 -20.03 20.30 -12.53
N PRO A 26 -20.96 19.53 -11.94
CA PRO A 26 -20.61 18.46 -11.04
C PRO A 26 -19.72 17.45 -11.79
N THR A 27 -18.61 17.06 -11.15
CA THR A 27 -17.67 16.07 -11.69
C THR A 27 -18.43 14.82 -12.16
N SER A 28 -18.10 14.35 -13.37
CA SER A 28 -18.81 13.22 -13.97
C SER A 28 -18.66 11.97 -13.10
N LYS A 29 -19.73 11.17 -12.96
CA LYS A 29 -19.74 9.92 -12.18
C LYS A 29 -18.56 8.99 -12.52
N LEU A 30 -18.12 9.02 -13.79
CA LEU A 30 -16.97 8.26 -14.27
C LEU A 30 -15.65 8.72 -13.63
N GLN A 31 -15.44 10.03 -13.45
CA GLN A 31 -14.22 10.58 -12.85
C GLN A 31 -14.09 10.18 -11.38
N HIS A 32 -15.21 10.20 -10.66
CA HIS A 32 -15.26 9.73 -9.27
C HIS A 32 -15.01 8.23 -9.17
N ALA A 33 -15.62 7.42 -10.04
CA ALA A 33 -15.39 5.99 -10.06
C ALA A 33 -13.91 5.64 -10.31
N THR A 34 -13.29 6.24 -11.33
CA THR A 34 -11.86 6.04 -11.63
C THR A 34 -10.96 6.43 -10.46
N LEU A 35 -11.23 7.58 -9.83
CA LEU A 35 -10.46 8.03 -8.67
C LEU A 35 -10.55 7.06 -7.50
N TYR A 36 -11.76 6.62 -7.14
CA TYR A 36 -11.93 5.67 -6.03
C TYR A 36 -11.30 4.32 -6.32
N THR A 37 -11.42 3.82 -7.55
CA THR A 37 -10.73 2.58 -7.95
C THR A 37 -9.22 2.72 -7.86
N ALA A 38 -8.65 3.84 -8.31
CA ALA A 38 -7.21 4.09 -8.21
C ALA A 38 -6.72 4.11 -6.76
N ILE A 39 -7.45 4.81 -5.87
CA ILE A 39 -7.12 4.86 -4.43
C ILE A 39 -7.25 3.47 -3.79
N ALA A 40 -8.29 2.71 -4.12
CA ALA A 40 -8.48 1.35 -3.61
C ALA A 40 -7.32 0.43 -4.03
N LEU A 41 -6.92 0.47 -5.31
CA LEU A 41 -5.79 -0.31 -5.80
C LEU A 41 -4.47 0.12 -5.15
N ALA A 42 -4.24 1.41 -4.98
CA ALA A 42 -3.05 1.94 -4.32
C ALA A 42 -2.94 1.50 -2.86
N THR A 43 -4.04 1.57 -2.10
CA THR A 43 -4.04 1.15 -0.68
C THR A 43 -3.80 -0.35 -0.52
N ILE A 44 -4.40 -1.18 -1.39
CA ILE A 44 -4.16 -2.63 -1.43
C ILE A 44 -2.69 -2.92 -1.74
N GLY A 45 -2.13 -2.28 -2.77
CA GLY A 45 -0.72 -2.47 -3.17
C GLY A 45 0.27 -2.07 -2.07
N VAL A 46 0.07 -0.91 -1.45
CA VAL A 46 0.92 -0.42 -0.36
C VAL A 46 0.81 -1.31 0.88
N GLY A 47 -0.41 -1.72 1.25
CA GLY A 47 -0.64 -2.62 2.37
C GLY A 47 0.08 -3.95 2.17
N GLY A 48 -0.19 -4.64 1.06
CA GLY A 48 0.42 -5.94 0.77
C GLY A 48 1.95 -5.88 0.78
N THR A 49 2.52 -4.88 0.12
CA THR A 49 3.98 -4.74 -0.02
C THR A 49 4.66 -4.43 1.31
N ARG A 50 4.13 -3.50 2.10
CA ARG A 50 4.76 -3.07 3.37
C ARG A 50 4.81 -4.19 4.42
N TYR A 51 3.76 -4.99 4.53
CA TYR A 51 3.70 -6.04 5.57
C TYR A 51 4.50 -7.30 5.21
N THR A 52 4.76 -7.54 3.92
CA THR A 52 5.43 -8.76 3.45
C THR A 52 6.92 -8.56 3.17
N MET A 53 7.34 -7.36 2.74
CA MET A 53 8.71 -7.14 2.30
C MET A 53 9.75 -7.36 3.41
N ALA A 54 9.48 -6.86 4.61
CA ALA A 54 10.42 -6.97 5.74
C ALA A 54 10.63 -8.44 6.15
N THR A 55 9.55 -9.21 6.24
CA THR A 55 9.62 -10.62 6.62
C THR A 55 10.24 -11.46 5.52
N MET A 56 9.88 -11.23 4.25
CA MET A 56 10.51 -11.91 3.11
C MET A 56 12.03 -11.68 3.05
N GLY A 57 12.48 -10.44 3.29
CA GLY A 57 13.91 -10.12 3.29
C GLY A 57 14.65 -10.72 4.50
N ALA A 58 14.04 -10.70 5.69
CA ALA A 58 14.61 -11.34 6.87
C ALA A 58 14.75 -12.85 6.69
N ASN A 59 13.77 -13.50 6.04
CA ASN A 59 13.79 -14.94 5.77
C ASN A 59 14.95 -15.40 4.85
N GLN A 60 15.64 -14.47 4.19
CA GLN A 60 16.85 -14.80 3.42
C GLN A 60 18.04 -15.17 4.33
N PHE A 61 18.01 -14.78 5.61
CA PHE A 61 19.08 -15.04 6.56
C PHE A 61 18.69 -16.16 7.52
N GLU A 62 19.57 -17.16 7.70
CA GLU A 62 19.34 -18.25 8.67
C GLU A 62 19.68 -17.87 10.11
N ASN A 63 20.65 -16.96 10.29
CA ASN A 63 21.11 -16.56 11.63
C ASN A 63 20.21 -15.46 12.21
N PRO A 64 19.62 -15.66 13.41
CA PRO A 64 18.72 -14.67 14.02
C PRO A 64 19.38 -13.30 14.26
N LYS A 65 20.70 -13.26 14.48
CA LYS A 65 21.44 -12.00 14.60
C LYS A 65 21.41 -11.19 13.30
N ASN A 66 21.59 -11.87 12.16
CA ASN A 66 21.56 -11.22 10.84
C ASN A 66 20.14 -10.78 10.48
N GLN A 67 19.11 -11.54 10.87
CA GLN A 67 17.71 -11.13 10.73
C GLN A 67 17.43 -9.84 11.52
N ALA A 68 17.88 -9.76 12.78
CA ALA A 68 17.71 -8.54 13.59
C ALA A 68 18.46 -7.34 13.00
N THR A 69 19.69 -7.54 12.53
CA THR A 69 20.45 -6.49 11.82
C THR A 69 19.73 -6.04 10.55
N TYR A 70 19.17 -6.97 9.77
CA TYR A 70 18.35 -6.65 8.60
C TYR A 70 17.13 -5.80 8.99
N PHE A 71 16.37 -6.20 10.02
CA PHE A 71 15.21 -5.42 10.47
C PHE A 71 15.59 -4.01 10.91
N ASN A 72 16.70 -3.86 11.65
CA ASN A 72 17.18 -2.54 12.07
C ASN A 72 17.50 -1.65 10.86
N TRP A 73 18.24 -2.17 9.88
CA TRP A 73 18.54 -1.44 8.64
C TRP A 73 17.30 -1.16 7.79
N PHE A 74 16.39 -2.12 7.71
CA PHE A 74 15.12 -1.97 6.99
C PHE A 74 14.30 -0.82 7.57
N PHE A 75 14.09 -0.78 8.88
CA PHE A 75 13.33 0.31 9.49
C PHE A 75 14.06 1.65 9.42
N PHE A 76 15.38 1.66 9.63
CA PHE A 76 16.18 2.88 9.48
C PHE A 76 16.02 3.48 8.08
N THR A 77 16.20 2.68 7.04
CA THR A 77 16.05 3.13 5.65
C THR A 77 14.62 3.52 5.31
N LEU A 78 13.62 2.79 5.82
CA LEU A 78 12.20 3.12 5.65
C LEU A 78 11.85 4.50 6.24
N TYR A 79 12.28 4.77 7.48
CA TYR A 79 12.03 6.06 8.12
C TYR A 79 12.78 7.19 7.42
N ALA A 80 14.05 6.98 7.05
CA ALA A 80 14.81 7.96 6.28
C ALA A 80 14.14 8.29 4.94
N ALA A 81 13.73 7.26 4.19
CA ALA A 81 12.99 7.44 2.93
C ALA A 81 11.64 8.15 3.14
N THR A 82 10.96 7.89 4.26
CA THR A 82 9.71 8.57 4.62
C THR A 82 9.92 10.06 4.86
N VAL A 83 10.98 10.43 5.60
CA VAL A 83 11.32 11.85 5.82
C VAL A 83 11.62 12.55 4.49
N VAL A 84 12.41 11.91 3.62
CA VAL A 84 12.70 12.46 2.28
C VAL A 84 11.44 12.56 1.43
N SER A 85 10.55 11.57 1.48
CA SER A 85 9.31 11.56 0.70
C SER A 85 8.36 12.68 1.12
N ILE A 86 8.11 12.81 2.43
CA ILE A 86 7.21 13.84 2.98
C ILE A 86 7.76 15.26 2.76
N THR A 87 9.07 15.43 2.58
CA THR A 87 9.67 16.74 2.31
C THR A 87 9.78 17.01 0.81
N ALA A 88 10.53 16.20 0.08
CA ALA A 88 10.84 16.45 -1.32
C ALA A 88 9.66 16.19 -2.27
N ILE A 89 8.93 15.09 -2.09
CA ILE A 89 7.82 14.74 -3.00
C ILE A 89 6.64 15.68 -2.76
N VAL A 90 6.28 15.93 -1.50
CA VAL A 90 5.22 16.90 -1.16
C VAL A 90 5.58 18.29 -1.66
N TYR A 91 6.85 18.72 -1.55
CA TYR A 91 7.29 19.98 -2.13
C TYR A 91 7.06 20.04 -3.65
N VAL A 92 7.38 18.97 -4.38
CA VAL A 92 7.16 18.88 -5.83
C VAL A 92 5.67 18.87 -6.17
N GLU A 93 4.86 18.15 -5.41
CA GLU A 93 3.41 18.10 -5.58
C GLU A 93 2.76 19.48 -5.37
N ASP A 94 3.14 20.17 -4.30
CA ASP A 94 2.53 21.45 -3.91
C ASP A 94 3.07 22.67 -4.69
N ASN A 95 4.35 22.68 -5.07
CA ASN A 95 5.00 23.86 -5.66
C ASN A 95 5.28 23.75 -7.16
N VAL A 96 5.35 22.54 -7.73
CA VAL A 96 5.74 22.35 -9.13
C VAL A 96 4.58 21.79 -9.95
N SER A 97 4.19 20.55 -9.67
CA SER A 97 3.06 19.88 -10.33
C SER A 97 2.81 18.53 -9.70
N TRP A 98 1.52 18.28 -9.43
CA TRP A 98 1.02 16.96 -9.08
C TRP A 98 1.40 15.86 -10.10
N ARG A 99 1.39 16.11 -11.40
CA ARG A 99 1.78 15.04 -12.37
C ARG A 99 3.22 14.61 -12.21
N LEU A 100 4.10 15.57 -11.93
CA LEU A 100 5.52 15.29 -11.79
C LEU A 100 5.78 14.53 -10.49
N GLY A 101 5.12 14.90 -9.39
CA GLY A 101 5.19 14.16 -8.12
C GLY A 101 4.74 12.71 -8.27
N PHE A 102 3.56 12.49 -8.85
CA PHE A 102 3.03 11.13 -9.08
C PHE A 102 3.83 10.35 -10.13
N GLY A 103 4.33 11.02 -11.18
CA GLY A 103 5.19 10.40 -12.18
C GLY A 103 6.51 9.91 -11.57
N LEU A 104 7.14 10.72 -10.72
CA LEU A 104 8.36 10.36 -10.01
C LEU A 104 8.12 9.16 -9.08
N CYS A 105 7.02 9.18 -8.31
CA CYS A 105 6.60 8.05 -7.49
C CYS A 105 6.41 6.77 -8.32
N ALA A 106 5.73 6.86 -9.47
CA ALA A 106 5.48 5.72 -10.34
C ALA A 106 6.78 5.12 -10.91
N ILE A 107 7.71 5.97 -11.37
CA ILE A 107 9.01 5.55 -11.88
C ILE A 107 9.84 4.87 -10.78
N ALA A 108 9.88 5.45 -9.57
CA ALA A 108 10.59 4.86 -8.44
C ALA A 108 10.04 3.47 -8.07
N ASN A 109 8.72 3.31 -8.04
CA ASN A 109 8.08 2.00 -7.82
C ASN A 109 8.38 1.01 -8.95
N LEU A 110 8.39 1.45 -10.21
CA LEU A 110 8.73 0.60 -11.35
C LEU A 110 10.18 0.11 -11.28
N ILE A 111 11.12 0.98 -10.94
CA ILE A 111 12.52 0.61 -10.74
C ILE A 111 12.65 -0.40 -9.61
N GLY A 112 11.99 -0.15 -8.47
CA GLY A 112 11.98 -1.08 -7.34
C GLY A 112 11.40 -2.45 -7.71
N LEU A 113 10.32 -2.48 -8.48
CA LEU A 113 9.71 -3.71 -8.99
C LEU A 113 10.67 -4.47 -9.92
N VAL A 114 11.33 -3.78 -10.85
CA VAL A 114 12.31 -4.41 -11.75
C VAL A 114 13.47 -5.01 -10.97
N ILE A 115 14.02 -4.29 -9.99
CA ILE A 115 15.10 -4.80 -9.13
C ILE A 115 14.64 -6.04 -8.36
N TYR A 116 13.44 -5.99 -7.79
CA TYR A 116 12.85 -7.11 -7.04
C TYR A 116 12.67 -8.36 -7.94
N LEU A 117 12.14 -8.18 -9.14
CA LEU A 117 11.95 -9.28 -10.10
C LEU A 117 13.27 -9.84 -10.62
N CYS A 118 14.26 -8.99 -10.92
CA CYS A 118 15.60 -9.43 -11.30
C CYS A 118 16.29 -10.21 -10.17
N GLY A 119 16.02 -9.84 -8.91
CA GLY A 119 16.49 -10.54 -7.72
C GLY A 119 15.81 -11.89 -7.49
N ALA A 120 14.65 -12.16 -8.09
CA ALA A 120 13.84 -13.34 -7.81
C ALA A 120 14.57 -14.67 -7.95
N ARG A 121 15.53 -14.76 -8.89
CA ARG A 121 16.34 -15.97 -9.08
C ARG A 121 17.29 -16.28 -7.91
N PHE A 122 17.60 -15.28 -7.09
CA PHE A 122 18.50 -15.40 -5.93
C PHE A 122 17.75 -15.51 -4.61
N TYR A 123 16.42 -15.38 -4.63
CA TYR A 123 15.61 -15.49 -3.43
C TYR A 123 15.48 -16.94 -2.99
N ARG A 124 15.68 -17.15 -1.69
CA ARG A 124 15.33 -18.39 -1.02
C ARG A 124 13.83 -18.39 -0.76
N PHE A 125 13.14 -19.35 -1.37
CA PHE A 125 11.72 -19.58 -1.16
C PHE A 125 11.53 -20.54 0.01
N ASP A 126 10.85 -20.08 1.06
CA ASP A 126 10.43 -20.96 2.13
C ASP A 126 9.33 -21.91 1.65
N LYS A 127 9.30 -23.11 2.22
CA LYS A 127 8.19 -24.05 2.00
C LYS A 127 6.89 -23.39 2.48
N PRO A 128 5.77 -23.53 1.74
CA PRO A 128 4.51 -22.92 2.13
C PRO A 128 4.09 -23.43 3.52
N GLN A 129 4.13 -22.53 4.51
CA GLN A 129 3.55 -22.79 5.81
C GLN A 129 2.03 -22.63 5.69
N GLY A 130 1.26 -23.56 6.30
CA GLY A 130 -0.19 -23.58 6.17
C GLY A 130 -0.87 -22.26 6.58
N SER A 131 -2.08 -22.03 6.09
CA SER A 131 -2.78 -20.76 6.32
C SER A 131 -3.15 -20.56 7.81
N PRO A 132 -2.67 -19.47 8.46
CA PRO A 132 -3.03 -19.16 9.84
C PRO A 132 -4.55 -18.90 10.01
N PHE A 133 -5.23 -18.47 8.94
CA PHE A 133 -6.69 -18.30 8.94
C PHE A 133 -7.44 -19.62 9.10
N VAL A 134 -6.88 -20.73 8.61
CA VAL A 134 -7.48 -22.06 8.82
C VAL A 134 -7.39 -22.45 10.29
N GLY A 135 -6.28 -22.11 10.97
CA GLY A 135 -6.14 -22.28 12.42
C GLY A 135 -7.19 -21.49 13.20
N LEU A 136 -7.34 -20.21 12.88
CA LEU A 136 -8.37 -19.35 13.51
C LEU A 136 -9.78 -19.86 13.25
N ALA A 137 -10.11 -20.22 12.01
CA ALA A 137 -11.42 -20.78 11.66
C ALA A 137 -11.70 -22.07 12.43
N ARG A 138 -10.70 -22.96 12.58
CA ARG A 138 -10.84 -24.17 13.40
C ARG A 138 -11.13 -23.86 14.85
N VAL A 139 -10.45 -22.89 15.45
CA VAL A 139 -10.69 -22.50 16.86
C VAL A 139 -12.08 -21.90 17.03
N VAL A 140 -12.52 -21.03 16.11
CA VAL A 140 -13.87 -20.44 16.14
C VAL A 140 -14.94 -21.53 16.01
N VAL A 141 -14.81 -22.42 15.03
CA VAL A 141 -15.74 -23.53 14.80
C VAL A 141 -15.76 -24.49 15.99
N ALA A 142 -14.59 -24.85 16.54
CA ALA A 142 -14.49 -25.73 17.70
C ALA A 142 -15.15 -25.10 18.95
N SER A 143 -14.93 -23.81 19.17
CA SER A 143 -15.52 -23.06 20.28
C SER A 143 -17.04 -22.96 20.15
N ALA A 144 -17.54 -22.67 18.93
CA ALA A 144 -18.97 -22.63 18.64
C ALA A 144 -19.63 -24.00 18.83
N ARG A 145 -19.03 -25.09 18.36
CA ARG A 145 -19.54 -26.46 18.57
C ARG A 145 -19.59 -26.81 20.07
N LYS A 146 -18.54 -26.49 20.83
CA LYS A 146 -18.51 -26.75 22.28
C LYS A 146 -19.57 -25.97 23.04
N ARG A 147 -19.87 -24.72 22.66
CA ARG A 147 -20.98 -23.93 23.23
C ARG A 147 -22.36 -24.51 22.92
N ASN A 148 -22.59 -24.97 21.69
CA ASN A 148 -23.88 -25.56 21.30
C ASN A 148 -24.16 -26.89 22.01
N LEU A 149 -23.13 -27.71 22.25
CA LEU A 149 -23.28 -28.96 23.01
C LEU A 149 -23.63 -28.73 24.48
N GLN A 150 -23.12 -27.66 25.10
CA GLN A 150 -23.43 -27.29 26.49
C GLN A 150 -24.86 -26.75 26.65
N HIS A 151 -25.45 -26.17 25.59
CA HIS A 151 -26.83 -25.67 25.62
C HIS A 151 -27.88 -26.79 25.41
N SER A 152 -27.50 -27.89 24.75
CA SER A 152 -28.39 -29.02 24.48
C SER A 152 -28.43 -30.08 25.60
N SER A 153 -27.59 -29.96 26.64
CA SER A 153 -27.49 -30.92 27.76
C SER A 153 -28.12 -30.40 29.07
N GLY A 154 -29.05 -29.44 28.98
CA GLY A 154 -29.81 -28.89 30.12
C GLY A 154 -31.27 -29.30 30.06
#